data_AF-A0A5J4PA47-F1
#
_entry.id   AF-A0A5J4PA47-F1
#
_cell.length_a   1.000
_cell.length_b   1.000
_cell.length_c   1.000
_cell.angle_alpha   90.00
_cell.angle_beta   90.00
_cell.angle_gamma   90.00
#
_symmetry.space_group_name_H-M   'P 1'
#
loop_
_entity.id
_entity.type
_entity.pdbx_description
1 polymer ?
#
loop_
_entity_poly.entity_id
_entity_poly.type
_entity_poly.pdbx_seq_one_letter_code
_entity_poly.pdbx_strand_id
1 'polypeptide(L)' 'MKALRKYIDRIKPNFQEGGRFHAFRSLFDGIETFLFVPDETSKSGAHIHDSIDSKR' A
#
# COMPACT_ATOMS: atom_id res chain seq x y z
N MET A 1 7.73 -21.83 1.08
CA MET A 1 7.11 -21.56 2.39
C MET A 1 6.61 -20.12 2.49
N LYS A 2 5.45 -19.78 1.91
CA LYS A 2 4.75 -18.49 2.13
C LYS A 2 3.23 -18.68 1.87
N ALA A 3 2.59 -19.57 2.63
CA ALA A 3 1.17 -19.88 2.45
C ALA A 3 0.27 -18.65 2.69
N LEU A 4 0.60 -17.83 3.70
CA LEU A 4 -0.11 -16.60 4.05
C LEU A 4 -0.06 -15.55 2.94
N ARG A 5 1.12 -15.32 2.34
CA ARG A 5 1.26 -14.36 1.23
C ARG A 5 0.43 -14.78 0.02
N LYS A 6 0.47 -16.07 -0.34
CA LYS A 6 -0.29 -16.63 -1.48
C LYS A 6 -1.81 -16.54 -1.29
N TYR A 7 -2.30 -16.53 -0.05
CA TYR A 7 -3.71 -16.34 0.26
C TYR A 7 -4.14 -14.88 0.10
N ILE A 8 -3.33 -13.95 0.60
CA ILE A 8 -3.56 -12.50 0.47
C ILE A 8 -3.50 -12.08 -1.00
N ASP A 9 -2.53 -12.58 -1.78
CA ASP A 9 -2.40 -12.32 -3.22
C ASP A 9 -3.64 -12.78 -4.02
N ARG A 10 -4.32 -13.85 -3.56
CA ARG A 10 -5.52 -14.37 -4.21
C ARG A 10 -6.77 -13.51 -3.92
N ILE A 11 -6.75 -12.77 -2.81
CA ILE A 11 -7.85 -11.93 -2.35
C ILE A 11 -7.70 -10.49 -2.89
N LYS A 12 -6.46 -10.02 -3.04
CA LYS A 12 -6.06 -8.73 -3.65
C LYS A 12 -6.90 -8.28 -4.87
N PRO A 13 -7.14 -9.11 -5.90
CA PRO A 13 -7.87 -8.68 -7.09
C PRO A 13 -9.33 -8.28 -6.83
N ASN A 14 -9.95 -8.77 -5.75
CA ASN A 14 -11.33 -8.38 -5.39
C ASN A 14 -11.43 -6.94 -4.83
N PHE A 15 -10.31 -6.40 -4.37
CA PHE A 15 -10.20 -5.05 -3.81
C PHE A 15 -9.65 -4.05 -4.84
N GLN A 16 -9.09 -4.49 -5.97
CA GLN A 16 -8.56 -3.61 -7.02
C GLN A 16 -9.66 -2.88 -7.84
N GLU A 17 -9.28 -1.88 -8.64
CA GLU A 17 -10.17 -1.02 -9.44
C GLU A 17 -10.98 -1.89 -10.41
N GLY A 18 -12.27 -2.07 -10.13
CA GLY A 18 -13.17 -2.97 -10.84
C GLY A 18 -13.72 -4.14 -10.02
N GLY A 19 -13.21 -4.36 -8.80
CA GLY A 19 -13.72 -5.35 -7.86
C GLY A 19 -14.92 -4.86 -7.04
N ARG A 20 -15.79 -5.80 -6.60
CA ARG A 20 -16.99 -5.49 -5.79
C ARG A 20 -16.68 -4.75 -4.48
N PHE A 21 -15.47 -4.90 -3.95
CA PHE A 21 -15.03 -4.30 -2.68
C PHE A 21 -14.02 -3.18 -2.87
N HIS A 22 -14.00 -2.52 -4.03
CA HIS A 22 -13.08 -1.42 -4.32
C HIS A 22 -13.11 -0.31 -3.25
N ALA A 23 -14.28 -0.05 -2.64
CA ALA A 23 -14.44 0.92 -1.56
C ALA A 23 -13.58 0.61 -0.31
N PHE A 24 -13.25 -0.66 -0.08
CA PHE A 24 -12.45 -1.10 1.08
C PHE A 24 -10.96 -1.31 0.74
N ARG A 25 -10.52 -0.89 -0.46
CA ARG A 25 -9.13 -1.02 -0.89
C ARG A 25 -8.17 -0.38 0.10
N SER A 26 -8.44 0.83 0.59
CA SER A 26 -7.57 1.55 1.53
C SER A 26 -7.35 0.81 2.85
N LEU A 27 -8.39 0.15 3.39
CA LEU A 27 -8.28 -0.65 4.60
C LEU A 27 -7.48 -1.93 4.36
N PHE A 28 -7.73 -2.60 3.25
CA PHE A 28 -7.00 -3.82 2.88
C PHE A 28 -5.52 -3.52 2.66
N ASP A 29 -5.22 -2.43 1.95
CA ASP A 29 -3.86 -1.97 1.65
C ASP A 29 -3.12 -1.55 2.92
N GLY A 30 -3.81 -0.88 3.86
CA GLY A 30 -3.26 -0.55 5.18
C GLY A 30 -2.93 -1.78 6.02
N ILE A 31 -3.79 -2.80 6.02
CA ILE A 31 -3.55 -4.07 6.74
C ILE A 31 -2.38 -4.84 6.10
N GLU A 32 -2.30 -4.85 4.76
CA GLU A 32 -1.23 -5.51 4.03
C GLU A 32 0.12 -4.85 4.32
N THR A 33 0.18 -3.53 4.23
CA THR A 33 1.41 -2.75 4.50
C THR A 33 1.82 -2.81 5.97
N PHE A 34 0.87 -3.03 6.89
CA PHE A 34 1.16 -3.26 8.31
C PHE A 34 1.81 -4.64 8.56
N LEU A 35 1.31 -5.69 7.90
CA LEU A 35 1.79 -7.06 8.10
C LEU A 35 3.00 -7.44 7.26
N PHE A 36 3.19 -6.76 6.12
CA PHE A 36 4.20 -7.11 5.14
C PHE A 36 4.88 -5.88 4.57
N VAL A 37 6.19 -6.02 4.33
CA VAL A 37 6.93 -5.04 3.52
C VAL A 37 6.36 -5.05 2.10
N PRO A 38 5.96 -3.88 1.57
CA PRO A 38 5.50 -3.76 0.20
C PRO A 38 6.65 -4.08 -0.76
N ASP A 39 6.35 -4.82 -1.83
CA ASP A 39 7.33 -5.15 -2.88
C ASP A 39 7.55 -3.97 -3.86
N GLU A 40 6.81 -2.87 -3.67
CA GLU A 40 6.94 -1.64 -4.45
C GLU A 40 7.52 -0.50 -3.61
N THR A 41 8.42 0.28 -4.21
CA THR A 41 8.97 1.49 -3.64
C THR A 41 8.37 2.71 -4.33
N SER A 42 8.26 3.84 -3.62
CA SER A 42 7.88 5.12 -4.23
C SER A 42 8.76 5.44 -5.43
N LYS A 43 8.13 5.71 -6.57
CA LYS A 43 8.83 6.08 -7.82
C LYS A 43 9.17 7.57 -7.90
N SER A 44 8.48 8.40 -7.12
CA SER A 44 8.75 9.82 -6.97
C SER A 44 9.57 10.09 -5.70
N GLY A 45 10.41 11.12 -5.73
CA GLY A 45 11.19 11.54 -4.57
C GLY A 45 10.31 11.91 -3.38
N ALA A 46 10.86 11.73 -2.16
CA ALA A 46 10.20 12.20 -0.95
C ALA A 46 10.12 13.74 -0.95
N HIS A 47 8.97 14.29 -0.57
CA HIS A 47 8.86 15.71 -0.25
C HIS A 47 9.60 15.98 1.06
N ILE A 48 10.88 16.31 0.95
CA ILE A 48 11.71 16.71 2.09
C ILE A 48 11.49 18.21 2.27
N HIS A 49 10.60 18.58 3.19
CA HIS A 49 10.53 19.95 3.66
C HIS A 49 11.59 20.13 4.74
N ASP A 50 12.67 20.82 4.39
CA ASP A 50 13.66 21.22 5.36
C ASP A 50 13.05 22.26 6.32
N SER A 51 13.47 22.24 7.57
CA SER A 51 13.23 23.31 8.56
C SER A 51 13.66 24.70 8.06
N ILE A 52 14.59 24.77 7.10
CA ILE A 52 14.97 26.01 6.40
C ILE A 52 13.88 26.45 5.40
N ASP A 53 13.22 25.50 4.74
CA ASP A 53 12.14 25.73 3.77
C ASP A 53 10.86 26.23 4.45
N SER A 54 10.59 25.78 5.68
CA SER A 54 9.41 26.21 6.47
C SER A 54 9.42 27.67 6.94
N LYS A 55 10.54 28.39 6.75
CA LYS A 55 10.66 29.82 7.10
C LYS A 55 10.43 30.76 5.92
N ARG A 56 10.18 30.25 4.71
CA ARG A 56 9.88 31.05 3.52
C ARG A 56 8.39 31.14 3.23
#